data_AF-A0A1R0X2W8-F1
#
_entry.id   AF-A0A1R0X2W8-F1
#
_cell.length_a   1.000
_cell.length_b   1.000
_cell.length_c   1.000
_cell.angle_alpha   90.00
_cell.angle_beta   90.00
_cell.angle_gamma   90.00
#
_symmetry.space_group_name_H-M   'P 1'
#
loop_
_entity.id
_entity.type
_entity.pdbx_description
1 polymer ?
#
loop_
_entity_poly.entity_id
_entity_poly.type
_entity_poly.pdbx_seq_one_letter_code
_entity_poly.pdbx_strand_id
1 'polypeptide(L)'
;MSVAIDPQAGTHFIGKIFVSPHACDRAVEHFGIDRSKAPMYVMDMLRKATLVSPLVVDEDGKPARMFAYRRIAFLVHPTEATVFTLYPQHKASESLRSPIERIILRAVSAAERKEKRELKRISVRKAELSVERAQLDLRRAKSESARVVAEMTAKIAGIDAEAVRLERELLEIQREKTTLMKSVVAYV
;
A
#
# COMPACT_ATOMS: atom_id res chain seq x y z
N MET A 1 -0.36 -7.94 8.15
CA MET A 1 -0.81 -7.68 9.53
C MET A 1 -1.25 -6.23 9.62
N SER A 2 -2.56 -5.98 9.68
CA SER A 2 -3.10 -4.63 9.92
C SER A 2 -2.86 -4.28 11.39
N VAL A 3 -1.94 -3.36 11.66
CA VAL A 3 -1.87 -2.73 12.98
C VAL A 3 -3.15 -1.91 13.11
N ALA A 4 -4.15 -2.46 13.79
CA ALA A 4 -5.32 -1.68 14.17
C ALA A 4 -4.82 -0.62 15.16
N ILE A 5 -4.93 0.65 14.78
CA ILE A 5 -4.67 1.81 15.68
C ILE A 5 -5.53 1.70 16.94
N ASP A 6 -6.62 0.95 16.86
CA ASP A 6 -7.57 0.69 17.92
C ASP A 6 -8.07 -0.77 17.82
N PRO A 7 -7.74 -1.64 18.80
CA PRO A 7 -8.19 -3.03 18.83
C PRO A 7 -9.70 -3.17 19.10
N GLN A 8 -10.40 -2.06 19.43
CA GLN A 8 -11.84 -1.98 19.68
C GLN A 8 -12.60 -1.22 18.58
N ALA A 9 -11.97 -0.97 17.42
CA ALA A 9 -12.68 -0.40 16.27
C ALA A 9 -13.91 -1.27 15.93
N GLY A 10 -15.11 -0.70 15.99
CA GLY A 10 -16.35 -1.49 15.88
C GLY A 10 -17.16 -1.65 17.17
N THR A 11 -16.51 -1.65 18.33
CA THR A 11 -17.13 -2.07 19.61
C THR A 11 -17.33 -0.94 20.61
N HIS A 12 -16.92 0.30 20.27
CA HIS A 12 -17.10 1.49 21.11
C HIS A 12 -18.56 1.85 21.40
N PHE A 13 -19.49 1.39 20.56
CA PHE A 13 -20.91 1.74 20.65
C PHE A 13 -21.80 0.49 20.68
N ILE A 14 -22.09 0.01 21.88
CA ILE A 14 -22.97 -1.16 22.11
C ILE A 14 -24.47 -0.76 22.14
N GLY A 15 -24.77 0.55 22.18
CA GLY A 15 -26.13 1.09 22.33
C GLY A 15 -26.67 1.91 21.15
N LYS A 16 -27.70 2.71 21.44
CA LYS A 16 -28.25 3.71 20.52
C LYS A 16 -27.24 4.85 20.37
N ILE A 17 -26.96 5.19 19.11
CA ILE A 17 -26.15 6.34 18.74
C ILE A 17 -27.13 7.45 18.39
N PHE A 18 -26.89 8.65 18.88
CA PHE A 18 -27.67 9.84 18.52
C PHE A 18 -26.85 10.71 17.58
N VAL A 19 -27.50 11.31 16.60
CA VAL A 19 -26.86 12.20 15.64
C VAL A 19 -27.54 13.56 15.76
N SER A 20 -26.75 14.60 15.98
CA SER A 20 -27.29 15.96 16.08
C SER A 20 -27.89 16.40 14.73
N PRO A 21 -28.87 17.33 14.74
CA PRO A 21 -29.35 17.95 13.51
C PRO A 21 -28.22 18.60 12.70
N HIS A 22 -27.24 19.21 13.39
CA HIS A 22 -26.08 19.82 12.75
C HIS A 22 -25.21 18.80 12.01
N ALA A 23 -24.94 17.64 12.60
CA ALA A 23 -24.20 16.57 11.95
C ALA A 23 -24.94 16.02 10.71
N CYS A 24 -26.28 15.99 10.74
CA CYS A 24 -27.08 15.61 9.57
C CYS A 24 -26.92 16.64 8.44
N ASP A 25 -26.94 17.94 8.76
CA ASP A 25 -26.76 19.01 7.79
C ASP A 25 -25.36 18.97 7.16
N ARG A 26 -24.32 18.72 7.96
CA ARG A 26 -22.95 18.50 7.47
C ARG A 26 -22.82 17.25 6.60
N ALA A 27 -23.57 16.18 6.90
CA ALA A 27 -23.58 14.98 6.07
C ALA A 27 -24.18 15.26 4.68
N VAL A 28 -25.25 16.05 4.62
CA VAL A 28 -25.88 16.47 3.36
C VAL A 28 -24.92 17.35 2.56
N GLU A 29 -24.33 18.37 3.21
CA GLU A 29 -23.42 19.33 2.59
C GLU A 29 -22.15 18.68 2.02
N HIS A 30 -21.49 17.84 2.81
CA HIS A 30 -20.18 17.29 2.45
C HIS A 30 -20.25 15.98 1.66
N PHE A 31 -21.32 15.20 1.79
CA PHE A 31 -21.43 13.87 1.18
C PHE A 31 -22.60 13.76 0.18
N GLY A 32 -23.41 14.80 0.01
CA GLY A 32 -24.51 14.83 -0.95
C GLY A 32 -25.64 13.82 -0.66
N ILE A 33 -25.81 13.45 0.62
CA ILE A 33 -26.78 12.43 1.05
C ILE A 33 -28.12 13.09 1.34
N ASP A 34 -29.23 12.40 1.07
CA ASP A 34 -30.56 12.86 1.48
C ASP A 34 -30.63 13.07 3.00
N ARG A 35 -31.19 14.20 3.45
CA ARG A 35 -31.34 14.53 4.88
C ARG A 35 -32.07 13.44 5.68
N SER A 36 -33.03 12.75 5.06
CA SER A 36 -33.76 11.64 5.69
C SER A 36 -32.90 10.40 5.95
N LYS A 37 -31.85 10.19 5.14
CA LYS A 37 -30.91 9.07 5.26
C LYS A 37 -29.63 9.43 6.03
N ALA A 38 -29.35 10.72 6.20
CA ALA A 38 -28.16 11.22 6.88
C ALA A 38 -27.93 10.62 8.29
N PRO A 39 -28.93 10.52 9.18
CA PRO A 39 -28.71 9.94 10.51
C PRO A 39 -28.21 8.49 10.46
N MET A 40 -28.83 7.67 9.61
CA MET A 40 -28.47 6.26 9.45
C MET A 40 -27.06 6.10 8.86
N TYR A 41 -26.73 6.91 7.85
CA TYR A 41 -25.40 6.93 7.25
C TYR A 41 -24.31 7.26 8.28
N VAL A 42 -24.51 8.31 9.09
CA VAL A 42 -23.55 8.73 10.11
C VAL A 42 -23.36 7.65 11.16
N MET A 43 -24.45 7.01 11.61
CA MET A 43 -24.38 5.89 12.57
C MET A 43 -23.60 4.70 12.00
N ASP A 44 -23.86 4.30 10.76
CA ASP A 44 -23.20 3.16 10.11
C ASP A 44 -21.70 3.39 9.93
N MET A 45 -21.30 4.62 9.62
CA MET A 45 -19.89 4.98 9.49
C MET A 45 -19.21 5.10 10.85
N LEU A 46 -19.89 5.68 11.85
CA LEU A 46 -19.34 5.78 13.21
C LEU A 46 -19.15 4.40 13.84
N ARG A 47 -20.07 3.45 13.63
CA ARG A 47 -19.91 2.07 14.11
C ARG A 47 -18.66 1.41 13.56
N LYS A 48 -18.18 1.81 12.37
CA LYS A 48 -16.96 1.26 11.77
C LYS A 48 -15.71 2.10 12.09
N ALA A 49 -15.89 3.22 12.80
CA ALA A 49 -14.83 4.16 13.06
C ALA A 49 -13.90 3.69 14.18
N THR A 50 -12.65 4.12 14.06
CA THR A 50 -11.58 3.92 15.04
C THR A 50 -11.53 5.14 15.95
N LEU A 51 -11.37 4.94 17.26
CA LEU A 51 -11.07 6.05 18.16
C LEU A 51 -9.67 6.59 17.84
N VAL A 52 -9.57 7.87 17.49
CA VAL A 52 -8.29 8.53 17.19
C VAL A 52 -7.78 9.30 18.40
N SER A 53 -8.67 10.01 19.11
CA SER A 53 -8.32 10.68 20.35
C SER A 53 -9.50 10.67 21.34
N PRO A 54 -9.27 10.33 22.62
CA PRO A 54 -10.29 10.38 23.65
C PRO A 54 -10.65 11.81 24.08
N LEU A 55 -9.81 12.80 23.75
CA LEU A 55 -10.06 14.20 24.05
C LEU A 55 -9.56 15.08 22.90
N VAL A 56 -10.49 15.81 22.30
CA VAL A 56 -10.26 16.90 21.36
C VAL A 56 -11.17 18.06 21.74
N VAL A 57 -10.85 19.24 21.24
CA VAL A 57 -11.63 20.45 21.45
C VAL A 57 -12.30 20.80 20.13
N ASP A 58 -13.62 20.94 20.15
CA ASP A 58 -14.42 21.39 19.00
C ASP A 58 -14.14 22.87 18.69
N GLU A 59 -14.61 23.39 17.55
CA GLU A 59 -14.48 24.80 17.17
C GLU A 59 -15.04 25.76 18.26
N ASP A 60 -16.08 25.31 18.96
CA ASP A 60 -16.72 26.03 20.08
C ASP A 60 -15.98 25.90 21.43
N GLY A 61 -14.80 25.27 21.47
CA GLY A 61 -14.06 25.07 22.72
C GLY A 61 -14.59 23.93 23.60
N LYS A 62 -15.56 23.15 23.12
CA LYS A 62 -16.18 22.06 23.89
C LYS A 62 -15.35 20.77 23.78
N PRO A 63 -15.18 20.02 24.87
CA PRO A 63 -14.51 18.73 24.82
C PRO A 63 -15.34 17.72 24.04
N ALA A 64 -14.67 16.95 23.18
CA ALA A 64 -15.24 15.88 22.36
C ALA A 64 -14.27 14.71 22.23
N ARG A 65 -14.77 13.56 21.80
CA ARG A 65 -13.99 12.40 21.34
C ARG A 65 -13.92 12.43 19.83
N MET A 66 -12.75 12.13 19.28
CA MET A 66 -12.56 12.06 17.83
C MET A 66 -12.48 10.62 17.37
N PHE A 67 -13.39 10.25 16.48
CA PHE A 67 -13.37 8.99 15.75
C PHE A 67 -13.06 9.26 14.28
N ALA A 68 -12.45 8.29 13.59
CA ALA A 68 -12.22 8.40 12.15
C ALA A 68 -12.56 7.12 11.40
N TYR A 69 -13.17 7.30 10.22
CA TYR A 69 -13.42 6.23 9.26
C TYR A 69 -13.35 6.76 7.83
N ARG A 70 -12.60 6.10 6.94
CA ARG A 70 -12.53 6.43 5.50
C ARG A 70 -12.39 7.93 5.20
N ARG A 71 -11.42 8.61 5.83
CA ARG A 71 -11.19 10.06 5.67
C ARG A 71 -12.34 10.95 6.19
N ILE A 72 -13.19 10.44 7.06
CA ILE A 72 -14.22 11.21 7.78
C ILE A 72 -13.80 11.25 9.25
N ALA A 73 -13.72 12.45 9.82
CA ALA A 73 -13.58 12.65 11.25
C ALA A 73 -14.95 12.91 11.87
N PHE A 74 -15.26 12.22 12.97
CA PHE A 74 -16.48 12.40 13.74
C PHE A 74 -16.12 12.98 15.11
N LEU A 75 -16.79 14.06 15.49
CA LEU A 75 -16.73 14.59 16.85
C LEU A 75 -17.95 14.09 17.63
N VAL A 76 -17.67 13.33 18.67
CA VAL A 76 -18.67 12.69 19.53
C VAL A 76 -18.58 13.28 20.93
N HIS A 77 -19.70 13.38 21.62
CA HIS A 77 -19.73 13.79 23.02
C HIS A 77 -18.75 12.94 23.87
N PRO A 78 -18.06 13.53 24.86
CA PRO A 78 -17.08 12.82 25.70
C PRO A 78 -17.69 11.65 26.47
N THR A 79 -18.87 11.86 27.06
CA THR A 79 -19.60 10.84 27.83
C THR A 79 -20.71 10.15 27.04
N GLU A 80 -21.49 10.89 26.26
CA GLU A 80 -22.66 10.36 25.55
C GLU A 80 -22.31 9.80 24.16
N ALA A 81 -23.18 8.95 23.61
CA ALA A 81 -23.07 8.41 22.26
C ALA A 81 -23.71 9.35 21.22
N THR A 82 -23.45 10.65 21.34
CA THR A 82 -24.06 11.70 20.50
C THR A 82 -23.01 12.30 19.56
N VAL A 83 -23.24 12.23 18.25
CA VAL A 83 -22.38 12.86 17.23
C VAL A 83 -22.78 14.32 17.08
N PHE A 84 -21.82 15.24 17.31
CA PHE A 84 -22.05 16.67 17.18
C PHE A 84 -21.86 17.15 15.75
N THR A 85 -20.77 16.74 15.12
CA THR A 85 -20.38 17.19 13.79
C THR A 85 -19.46 16.16 13.15
N LEU A 86 -19.26 16.32 11.85
CA LEU A 86 -18.38 15.48 11.06
C LEU A 86 -17.71 16.31 9.97
N TYR A 87 -16.44 15.98 9.70
CA TYR A 87 -15.60 16.69 8.75
C TYR A 87 -14.99 15.72 7.75
N PRO A 88 -15.08 15.99 6.43
CA PRO A 88 -14.26 15.29 5.46
C PRO A 88 -12.80 15.76 5.60
N GLN A 89 -11.89 14.80 5.81
CA GLN A 89 -10.47 15.05 5.95
C GLN A 89 -9.73 14.60 4.68
N HIS A 90 -9.66 15.49 3.70
CA HIS A 90 -8.97 15.21 2.43
C HIS A 90 -7.47 15.47 2.49
N LYS A 91 -7.01 16.29 3.44
CA LYS A 91 -5.61 16.68 3.58
C LYS A 91 -5.18 16.51 5.04
N ALA A 92 -4.10 15.76 5.26
CA ALA A 92 -3.43 15.75 6.55
C ALA A 92 -2.73 17.10 6.79
N SER A 93 -2.50 17.44 8.06
CA SER A 93 -1.68 18.60 8.42
C SER A 93 -0.28 18.46 7.80
N GLU A 94 0.32 19.58 7.41
CA GLU A 94 1.66 19.59 6.79
C GLU A 94 2.72 18.97 7.72
N SER A 95 2.57 19.19 9.03
CA SER A 95 3.40 18.61 10.08
C SER A 95 3.45 17.07 10.07
N LEU A 96 2.34 16.43 9.69
CA LEU A 96 2.25 14.96 9.60
C LEU A 96 2.57 14.47 8.19
N ARG A 97 2.09 15.19 7.16
CA ARG A 97 2.28 14.83 5.75
C ARG A 97 3.76 14.81 5.36
N SER A 98 4.51 15.86 5.68
CA SER A 98 5.91 16.02 5.21
C SER A 98 6.85 14.90 5.70
N PRO A 99 6.82 14.47 6.98
CA PRO A 99 7.58 13.31 7.42
C PRO A 99 7.17 12.00 6.72
N ILE A 100 5.87 11.75 6.59
CA ILE A 100 5.36 10.51 5.95
C ILE A 100 5.73 10.46 4.48
N GLU A 101 5.56 11.56 3.76
CA GLU A 101 5.92 11.69 2.35
C GLU A 101 7.43 11.42 2.14
N ARG A 102 8.29 11.94 3.02
CA ARG A 102 9.73 11.65 2.98
C ARG A 102 10.05 10.18 3.20
N ILE A 103 9.34 9.50 4.12
CA ILE A 103 9.52 8.06 4.36
C ILE A 103 9.11 7.26 3.13
N ILE A 104 7.95 7.57 2.55
CA ILE A 104 7.42 6.93 1.36
C ILE A 104 8.39 7.11 0.18
N LEU A 105 8.79 8.35 -0.12
CA LEU A 105 9.73 8.66 -1.20
C LEU A 105 11.06 7.93 -1.02
N ARG A 106 11.57 7.86 0.21
CA ARG A 106 12.81 7.12 0.51
C ARG A 106 12.66 5.62 0.21
N ALA A 107 11.53 5.02 0.57
CA ALA A 107 11.27 3.61 0.29
C ALA A 107 11.14 3.34 -1.22
N VAL A 108 10.43 4.20 -1.95
CA VAL A 108 10.30 4.13 -3.41
C VAL A 108 11.67 4.25 -4.09
N SER A 109 12.45 5.29 -3.76
CA SER A 109 13.79 5.47 -4.32
C SER A 109 14.77 4.35 -3.94
N ALA A 110 14.57 3.68 -2.80
CA ALA A 110 15.37 2.50 -2.45
C ALA A 110 15.00 1.30 -3.35
N ALA A 111 13.71 1.06 -3.58
CA ALA A 111 13.23 0.00 -4.47
C ALA A 111 13.69 0.21 -5.92
N GLU A 112 13.60 1.43 -6.44
CA GLU A 112 14.09 1.77 -7.79
C GLU A 112 15.59 1.56 -7.93
N ARG A 113 16.38 1.96 -6.92
CA ARG A 113 17.83 1.73 -6.92
C ARG A 113 18.19 0.25 -6.81
N LYS A 114 17.38 -0.57 -6.13
CA LYS A 114 17.54 -2.03 -6.09
C LYS A 114 17.28 -2.61 -7.48
N GLU A 115 16.13 -2.32 -8.07
CA GLU A 115 15.77 -2.78 -9.43
C GLU A 115 16.84 -2.40 -10.46
N LYS A 116 17.29 -1.14 -10.49
CA LYS A 116 18.31 -0.70 -11.45
C LYS A 116 19.65 -1.44 -11.29
N ARG A 117 20.06 -1.72 -10.05
CA ARG A 117 21.29 -2.47 -9.77
C ARG A 117 21.18 -3.91 -10.22
N GLU A 118 20.07 -4.57 -9.89
CA GLU A 118 19.84 -5.97 -10.25
C GLU A 118 19.65 -6.16 -11.75
N LEU A 119 18.94 -5.24 -12.42
CA LEU A 119 18.82 -5.24 -13.87
C LEU A 119 20.18 -5.14 -14.56
N LYS A 120 21.08 -4.27 -14.06
CA LYS A 120 22.44 -4.17 -14.59
C LYS A 120 23.23 -5.47 -14.35
N ARG A 121 23.18 -6.02 -13.13
CA ARG A 121 23.86 -7.27 -12.76
C ARG A 121 23.41 -8.43 -13.65
N ILE A 122 22.10 -8.61 -13.79
CA ILE A 122 21.49 -9.66 -14.60
C ILE A 122 21.82 -9.45 -16.09
N SER A 123 21.77 -8.22 -16.58
CA SER A 123 22.13 -7.91 -17.98
C SER A 123 23.58 -8.27 -18.30
N VAL A 124 24.52 -7.96 -17.40
CA VAL A 124 25.93 -8.34 -17.57
C VAL A 124 26.07 -9.86 -17.57
N ARG A 125 25.47 -10.55 -16.59
CA ARG A 125 25.54 -12.01 -16.52
C ARG A 125 24.92 -12.70 -17.74
N LYS A 126 23.80 -12.19 -18.26
CA LYS A 126 23.21 -12.69 -19.51
C LYS A 126 24.13 -12.50 -20.71
N ALA A 127 24.87 -11.39 -20.78
CA ALA A 127 25.84 -11.16 -21.83
C ALA A 127 27.02 -12.14 -21.73
N GLU A 128 27.55 -12.39 -20.53
CA GLU A 128 28.58 -13.41 -20.28
C GLU A 128 28.12 -14.81 -20.72
N LEU A 129 26.93 -15.22 -20.26
CA LEU A 129 26.32 -16.51 -20.63
C LEU A 129 26.11 -16.63 -22.15
N SER A 130 25.75 -15.53 -22.84
CA SER A 130 25.61 -15.51 -24.29
C SER A 130 26.94 -15.78 -25.00
N VAL A 131 28.04 -15.18 -24.50
CA VAL A 131 29.38 -15.42 -25.03
C VAL A 131 29.81 -16.88 -24.78
N GLU A 132 29.62 -17.40 -23.56
CA GLU A 132 29.92 -18.78 -23.21
C GLU A 132 29.14 -19.77 -24.11
N ARG A 133 27.84 -19.51 -24.29
CA ARG A 133 26.96 -20.30 -25.17
C ARG A 133 27.47 -20.30 -26.62
N ALA A 134 27.81 -19.12 -27.16
CA ALA A 134 28.34 -19.01 -28.53
C ALA A 134 29.67 -19.76 -28.71
N GLN A 135 30.55 -19.75 -27.71
CA GLN A 135 31.80 -20.52 -27.74
C GLN A 135 31.55 -22.03 -27.73
N LEU A 136 30.59 -22.51 -26.93
CA LEU A 136 30.20 -23.91 -26.90
C LEU A 136 29.54 -24.34 -28.21
N ASP A 137 28.68 -23.50 -28.78
CA ASP A 137 28.05 -23.73 -30.09
C ASP A 137 29.12 -23.86 -31.20
N LEU A 138 30.13 -22.99 -31.19
CA LEU A 138 31.25 -23.06 -32.13
C LEU A 138 32.05 -24.36 -31.98
N ARG A 139 32.34 -24.77 -30.74
CA ARG A 139 33.06 -26.03 -30.46
C ARG A 139 32.23 -27.25 -30.88
N ARG A 140 30.92 -27.23 -30.63
CA ARG A 140 29.99 -28.27 -31.07
C ARG A 140 30.00 -28.38 -32.59
N ALA A 141 29.91 -27.26 -33.32
CA ALA A 141 29.89 -27.24 -34.77
C ALA A 141 31.22 -27.73 -35.40
N LYS A 142 32.35 -27.52 -34.72
CA LYS A 142 33.68 -27.99 -35.16
C LYS A 142 33.96 -29.45 -34.84
N SER A 143 33.20 -30.08 -33.96
CA SER A 143 33.51 -31.43 -33.47
C SER A 143 32.68 -32.48 -34.18
N GLU A 144 33.34 -33.50 -34.72
CA GLU A 144 32.69 -34.67 -35.33
C GLU A 144 32.43 -35.79 -34.29
N SER A 145 32.96 -35.65 -33.07
CA SER A 145 32.80 -36.65 -32.01
C SER A 145 31.43 -36.55 -31.36
N ALA A 146 30.62 -37.60 -31.48
CA ALA A 146 29.29 -37.68 -30.85
C ALA A 146 29.34 -37.43 -29.33
N ARG A 147 30.40 -37.89 -28.65
CA ARG A 147 30.59 -37.66 -27.21
C ARG A 147 30.77 -36.18 -26.88
N VAL A 148 31.63 -35.49 -27.63
CA VAL A 148 31.90 -34.05 -27.42
C VAL A 148 30.66 -33.22 -27.75
N VAL A 149 29.95 -33.56 -28.84
CA VAL A 149 28.69 -32.92 -29.22
C VAL A 149 27.64 -33.06 -28.11
N ALA A 150 27.48 -34.25 -27.52
CA ALA A 150 26.56 -34.49 -26.42
C ALA A 150 26.94 -33.68 -25.16
N GLU A 151 28.22 -33.65 -24.80
CA GLU A 151 28.71 -32.87 -23.65
C GLU A 151 28.46 -31.37 -23.84
N MET A 152 28.77 -30.81 -25.01
CA MET A 152 28.54 -29.39 -25.29
C MET A 152 27.05 -29.06 -25.28
N THR A 153 26.20 -29.95 -25.80
CA THR A 153 24.74 -29.78 -25.78
C THR A 153 24.20 -29.75 -24.36
N ALA A 154 24.71 -30.61 -23.47
CA ALA A 154 24.34 -30.59 -22.05
C ALA A 154 24.77 -29.28 -21.36
N LYS A 155 25.96 -28.77 -21.66
CA LYS A 155 26.44 -27.47 -21.13
C LYS A 155 25.60 -26.28 -21.62
N ILE A 156 25.25 -26.26 -22.91
CA ILE A 156 24.36 -25.23 -23.48
C ILE A 156 22.99 -25.25 -22.79
N ALA A 157 22.41 -26.44 -22.57
CA ALA A 157 21.15 -26.56 -21.85
C ALA A 157 21.24 -26.02 -20.41
N GLY A 158 22.37 -26.23 -19.73
CA GLY A 158 22.64 -25.64 -18.41
C GLY A 158 22.67 -24.12 -18.42
N ILE A 159 23.32 -23.52 -19.43
CA ILE A 159 23.37 -22.06 -19.62
C ILE A 159 21.97 -21.50 -19.91
N ASP A 160 21.21 -22.13 -20.79
CA ASP A 160 19.86 -21.70 -21.13
C ASP A 160 18.95 -21.75 -19.89
N ALA A 161 19.08 -22.78 -19.04
CA ALA A 161 18.36 -22.88 -17.76
C ALA A 161 18.76 -21.76 -16.77
N GLU A 162 20.05 -21.41 -16.70
CA GLU A 162 20.53 -20.28 -15.89
C GLU A 162 19.98 -18.95 -16.38
N ALA A 163 19.95 -18.73 -17.69
CA ALA A 163 19.39 -17.51 -18.29
C ALA A 163 17.90 -17.33 -17.94
N VAL A 164 17.12 -18.41 -18.03
CA VAL A 164 15.69 -18.42 -17.61
C VAL A 164 15.55 -18.13 -16.11
N ARG A 165 16.44 -18.67 -15.27
CA ARG A 165 16.43 -18.39 -13.82
C ARG A 165 16.65 -16.90 -13.55
N LEU A 166 17.62 -16.28 -14.23
CA LEU A 166 17.91 -14.85 -14.08
C LEU A 166 16.72 -13.96 -14.53
N GLU A 167 15.98 -14.37 -15.56
CA GLU A 167 14.77 -13.67 -15.98
C GLU A 167 13.65 -13.75 -14.95
N ARG A 168 13.48 -14.90 -14.30
CA ARG A 168 12.52 -15.06 -13.20
C ARG A 168 12.89 -14.18 -12.01
N GLU A 169 14.16 -14.14 -11.63
CA GLU A 169 14.66 -13.27 -10.57
C GLU A 169 14.37 -11.78 -10.85
N LEU A 170 14.62 -11.33 -12.08
CA LEU A 170 14.29 -9.95 -12.49
C LEU A 170 12.79 -9.67 -12.36
N LEU A 171 11.95 -10.60 -12.79
CA LEU A 171 10.50 -10.46 -12.70
C LEU A 171 10.02 -10.39 -11.25
N GLU A 172 10.61 -11.15 -10.34
CA GLU A 172 10.30 -11.11 -8.91
C GLU A 172 10.62 -9.73 -8.32
N ILE A 173 11.79 -9.17 -8.62
CA ILE A 173 12.18 -7.83 -8.17
C ILE A 173 11.23 -6.76 -8.70
N GLN A 174 10.80 -6.87 -9.96
CA GLN A 174 9.81 -5.96 -10.55
C GLN A 174 8.45 -6.09 -9.87
N ARG A 175 8.04 -7.31 -9.49
CA ARG A 175 6.81 -7.56 -8.73
C ARG A 175 6.89 -7.03 -7.30
N GLU A 176 8.03 -7.16 -6.64
CA GLU A 176 8.27 -6.56 -5.32
C GLU A 176 8.08 -5.04 -5.39
N LYS A 177 8.74 -4.38 -6.36
CA LYS A 177 8.57 -2.93 -6.60
C LYS A 177 7.12 -2.58 -6.86
N THR A 178 6.44 -3.32 -7.73
CA THR A 178 5.01 -3.08 -8.04
C THR A 178 4.13 -3.21 -6.81
N THR A 179 4.40 -4.20 -5.96
CA THR A 179 3.66 -4.41 -4.70
C THR A 179 3.90 -3.27 -3.73
N LEU A 180 5.14 -2.80 -3.62
CA LEU A 180 5.49 -1.62 -2.84
C LEU A 180 4.77 -0.37 -3.37
N MET A 181 4.78 -0.14 -4.68
CA MET A 181 4.07 0.99 -5.29
C MET A 181 2.55 0.93 -5.05
N LYS A 182 1.94 -0.26 -5.12
CA LYS A 182 0.53 -0.46 -4.74
C LYS A 182 0.27 -0.12 -3.28
N SER A 183 1.21 -0.44 -2.38
CA SER A 183 1.07 -0.09 -0.96
C SER A 183 1.15 1.42 -0.71
N VAL A 184 1.88 2.17 -1.54
CA VAL A 184 1.95 3.64 -1.45
C VAL A 184 0.59 4.29 -1.72
N VAL A 185 -0.26 3.70 -2.56
CA VAL A 185 -1.62 4.21 -2.83
C VAL A 185 -2.46 4.32 -1.57
N ALA A 186 -2.21 3.49 -0.55
CA ALA A 186 -2.92 3.59 0.73
C ALA A 186 -2.65 4.91 1.49
N TYR A 187 -1.57 5.61 1.14
CA TYR A 187 -1.09 6.81 1.83
C TYR A 187 -1.21 8.10 1.01
N VAL A 188 -1.65 8.01 -0.26
CA VAL A 188 -1.90 9.16 -1.17
C VAL A 188 -3.41 9.39 -1.27
#